data_AF-A0AAV5RX36-F1
#
_entry.id   AF-A0AAV5RX36-F1
#
_cell.length_a   1.000
_cell.length_b   1.000
_cell.length_c   1.000
_cell.angle_alpha   90.00
_cell.angle_beta   90.00
_cell.angle_gamma   90.00
#
_symmetry.space_group_name_H-M   'P 1'
#
loop_
_entity.id
_entity.type
_entity.pdbx_description
1 polymer ?
#
loop_
_entity_poly.entity_id
_entity_poly.type
_entity_poly.pdbx_seq_one_letter_code
_entity_poly.pdbx_strand_id
1 'polypeptide(L)'
;MYLHKRVIETIGEEAGSVPGAVSDAAPTPSAPATVSDTLSAYLPRVDQFYIPEWLTMQFIANNLISFTPLFSYGSTVISIERCQTALGFSIDICATMLIASVLRISYYLITPYEITLLRQSVVMVLIQLVLLRTSLRYRPEEYKYGNLKQVESLRELVWEIWQEFFDVTGEGHSHGHAHGHLHKQPSAFALLRTLSFKRAALLCYKIGLAFVYKFLKFFDPGYQRVWAFWQWSDDRTFWRFLGVFTSLQLLLTFLISKVLDWEELAQWLGSVIGSLGLLVESLLPLPQIAILYTLKSVQGFKLILLVSWLCGDTLKITYLVFGAKNISVLFFLFAFFQMSLDFYIAGQYIYYKFYYPKLRNQGGFRDADIEIELTDIVRDQIMEPVQSQEGSVDMAPVRSTHSAGHNSARASPPVMTVAQSL
;
A
#
# COMPACT_ATOMS: atom_id res chain seq x y z
N MET A 1 33.22 2.00 -9.13
CA MET A 1 32.78 0.78 -9.84
C MET A 1 33.53 0.67 -11.17
N TYR A 2 34.85 0.40 -11.13
CA TYR A 2 35.76 0.56 -12.29
C TYR A 2 36.46 -0.74 -12.73
N LEU A 3 35.98 -1.90 -12.27
CA LEU A 3 36.67 -3.20 -12.45
C LEU A 3 35.88 -4.26 -13.24
N HIS A 4 34.71 -3.93 -13.79
CA HIS A 4 33.87 -4.91 -14.47
C HIS A 4 33.97 -4.90 -16.01
N LYS A 5 34.78 -4.00 -16.60
CA LYS A 5 34.93 -3.88 -18.06
C LYS A 5 36.10 -4.67 -18.66
N ARG A 6 36.92 -5.36 -17.85
CA ARG A 6 38.16 -6.02 -18.31
C ARG A 6 38.15 -7.56 -18.30
N VAL A 7 37.03 -8.21 -17.99
CA VAL A 7 36.98 -9.69 -17.88
C VAL A 7 36.23 -10.37 -19.04
N ILE A 8 35.55 -9.60 -19.90
CA ILE A 8 34.78 -10.17 -21.03
C ILE A 8 35.59 -10.17 -22.35
N GLU A 9 36.69 -9.44 -22.45
CA GLU A 9 37.54 -9.41 -23.66
C GLU A 9 38.68 -10.43 -23.66
N THR A 10 38.84 -11.27 -22.63
CA THR A 10 39.97 -12.22 -22.50
C THR A 10 39.58 -13.70 -22.66
N ILE A 11 38.39 -14.00 -23.22
CA ILE A 11 37.95 -15.39 -23.47
C ILE A 11 37.69 -15.64 -24.98
N GLY A 12 38.04 -14.69 -25.86
CA GLY A 12 37.82 -14.78 -27.31
C GLY A 12 39.04 -15.14 -28.16
N GLU A 13 40.25 -15.16 -27.59
CA GLU A 13 41.51 -15.35 -28.34
C GLU A 13 42.41 -16.36 -27.64
N GLU A 14 42.08 -17.65 -27.66
CA GLU A 14 43.06 -18.74 -27.47
C GLU A 14 42.41 -20.11 -27.77
N ALA A 15 42.30 -20.47 -29.06
CA ALA A 15 42.24 -21.86 -29.52
C ALA A 15 42.32 -21.94 -31.04
N GLY A 16 43.51 -21.70 -31.60
CA GLY A 16 43.72 -21.86 -33.03
C GLY A 16 45.18 -21.79 -33.47
N SER A 17 45.95 -22.88 -33.28
CA SER A 17 47.00 -23.31 -34.23
C SER A 17 47.71 -24.61 -33.77
N VAL A 18 47.51 -25.77 -34.44
CA VAL A 18 48.47 -26.50 -35.36
C VAL A 18 49.31 -27.60 -34.61
N PRO A 19 49.85 -28.70 -35.23
CA PRO A 19 49.63 -29.43 -36.50
C PRO A 19 49.32 -30.94 -36.33
N GLY A 20 49.17 -31.64 -37.47
CA GLY A 20 48.67 -33.03 -37.60
C GLY A 20 49.56 -34.19 -37.14
N ALA A 21 48.92 -35.36 -37.08
CA ALA A 21 49.54 -36.68 -37.16
C ALA A 21 48.58 -37.61 -37.92
N VAL A 22 49.11 -38.23 -38.97
CA VAL A 22 48.49 -39.24 -39.83
C VAL A 22 48.55 -40.59 -39.14
N SER A 23 47.44 -41.35 -39.12
CA SER A 23 47.51 -42.81 -38.98
C SER A 23 46.35 -43.47 -39.73
N ASP A 24 46.70 -44.20 -40.77
CA ASP A 24 45.84 -45.13 -41.51
C ASP A 24 45.29 -46.24 -40.60
N ALA A 25 43.98 -46.45 -40.63
CA ALA A 25 43.35 -47.70 -40.19
C ALA A 25 42.06 -47.96 -41.01
N ALA A 26 41.98 -49.16 -41.59
CA ALA A 26 40.94 -49.66 -42.49
C ALA A 26 39.52 -49.67 -41.89
N PRO A 27 38.45 -49.69 -42.71
CA PRO A 27 37.07 -49.60 -42.22
C PRO A 27 36.64 -50.94 -41.60
N THR A 28 36.28 -50.92 -40.32
CA THR A 28 35.55 -52.01 -39.67
C THR A 28 34.07 -51.97 -40.07
N PRO A 29 33.42 -53.13 -40.30
CA PRO A 29 32.04 -53.16 -40.78
C PRO A 29 31.08 -52.74 -39.66
N SER A 30 30.20 -51.80 -39.99
CA SER A 30 29.13 -51.29 -39.13
C SER A 30 28.19 -52.40 -38.67
N ALA A 31 27.88 -52.42 -37.36
CA ALA A 31 26.83 -53.25 -36.76
C ALA A 31 25.46 -52.95 -37.42
N PRO A 32 24.55 -53.94 -37.52
CA PRO A 32 23.26 -53.75 -38.19
C PRO A 32 22.38 -52.79 -37.39
N ALA A 33 21.86 -51.75 -38.06
CA ALA A 33 20.94 -50.79 -37.49
C ALA A 33 19.72 -51.49 -36.86
N THR A 34 19.47 -51.21 -35.60
CA THR A 34 18.28 -51.66 -34.87
C THR A 34 17.03 -51.09 -35.53
N VAL A 35 15.96 -51.88 -35.64
CA VAL A 35 14.66 -51.51 -36.27
C VAL A 35 14.05 -50.21 -35.71
N SER A 36 14.46 -49.79 -34.51
CA SER A 36 14.11 -48.49 -33.90
C SER A 36 14.67 -47.28 -34.66
N ASP A 37 15.82 -47.43 -35.32
CA ASP A 37 16.51 -46.35 -36.05
C ASP A 37 15.90 -46.14 -37.46
N THR A 38 15.21 -47.15 -37.99
CA THR A 38 14.50 -47.07 -39.27
C THR A 38 13.12 -46.45 -39.10
N LEU A 39 12.40 -46.77 -38.01
CA LEU A 39 11.07 -46.19 -37.74
C LEU A 39 11.14 -44.68 -37.43
N SER A 40 12.21 -44.24 -36.75
CA SER A 40 12.49 -42.83 -36.48
C SER A 40 12.95 -42.04 -37.71
N ALA A 41 13.39 -42.72 -38.78
CA ALA A 41 13.69 -42.11 -40.08
C ALA A 41 12.45 -41.92 -40.97
N TYR A 42 11.38 -42.71 -40.77
CA TYR A 42 10.11 -42.61 -41.51
C TYR A 42 9.04 -41.79 -40.80
N LEU A 43 9.18 -41.54 -39.50
CA LEU A 43 8.39 -40.50 -38.85
C LEU A 43 8.91 -39.16 -39.38
N PRO A 44 8.11 -38.36 -40.10
CA PRO A 44 8.48 -36.97 -40.31
C PRO A 44 8.64 -36.41 -38.91
N ARG A 45 9.87 -36.02 -38.54
CA ARG A 45 10.04 -35.21 -37.36
C ARG A 45 9.12 -34.02 -37.58
N VAL A 46 8.09 -33.92 -36.75
CA VAL A 46 7.34 -32.67 -36.58
C VAL A 46 8.28 -31.71 -35.82
N ASP A 47 9.48 -31.55 -36.36
CA ASP A 47 10.45 -30.57 -35.94
C ASP A 47 9.96 -29.28 -36.57
N GLN A 48 9.71 -28.31 -35.68
CA GLN A 48 9.72 -26.91 -36.06
C GLN A 48 8.46 -26.46 -36.80
N PHE A 49 7.34 -26.47 -36.06
CA PHE A 49 6.35 -25.43 -36.25
C PHE A 49 7.11 -24.09 -36.16
N TYR A 50 7.37 -23.44 -37.31
CA TYR A 50 7.89 -22.09 -37.36
C TYR A 50 6.80 -21.19 -36.80
N ILE A 51 6.75 -21.08 -35.47
CA ILE A 51 6.04 -20.00 -34.80
C ILE A 51 6.74 -18.75 -35.31
N PRO A 52 6.04 -17.89 -36.07
CA PRO A 52 6.67 -16.70 -36.61
C PRO A 52 7.28 -15.90 -35.46
N GLU A 53 8.38 -15.17 -35.69
CA GLU A 53 9.02 -14.38 -34.62
C GLU A 53 8.02 -13.43 -33.92
N TRP A 54 6.97 -12.99 -34.64
CA TRP A 54 5.83 -12.21 -34.12
C TRP A 54 4.87 -12.95 -33.19
N LEU A 55 4.92 -14.27 -33.08
CA LEU A 55 4.10 -15.11 -32.19
C LEU A 55 4.96 -15.83 -31.13
N THR A 56 6.17 -15.35 -30.87
CA THR A 56 6.98 -15.89 -29.78
C THR A 56 6.27 -15.67 -28.43
N MET A 57 6.33 -16.64 -27.51
CA MET A 57 5.73 -16.50 -26.17
C MET A 57 6.21 -15.24 -25.43
N GLN A 58 7.45 -14.83 -25.65
CA GLN A 58 8.01 -13.59 -25.12
C GLN A 58 7.39 -12.34 -25.74
N PHE A 59 7.10 -12.34 -27.05
CA PHE A 59 6.39 -11.23 -27.69
C PHE A 59 4.97 -11.10 -27.13
N ILE A 60 4.26 -12.21 -26.98
CA ILE A 60 2.91 -12.24 -26.40
C ILE A 60 2.96 -11.73 -24.96
N ALA A 61 3.87 -12.26 -24.13
CA ALA A 61 4.04 -11.83 -22.74
C ALA A 61 4.37 -10.33 -22.63
N ASN A 62 5.32 -9.83 -23.43
CA ASN A 62 5.68 -8.42 -23.44
C ASN A 62 4.49 -7.53 -23.79
N ASN A 63 3.73 -7.88 -24.83
CA ASN A 63 2.53 -7.13 -25.21
C ASN A 63 1.45 -7.20 -24.14
N LEU A 64 1.19 -8.37 -23.56
CA LEU A 64 0.24 -8.51 -22.46
C LEU A 64 0.62 -7.61 -21.28
N ILE A 65 1.88 -7.63 -20.83
CA ILE A 65 2.35 -6.78 -19.73
C ILE A 65 2.15 -5.30 -20.06
N SER A 66 2.54 -4.86 -21.26
CA SER A 66 2.44 -3.44 -21.61
C SER A 66 1.01 -2.95 -21.81
N PHE A 67 0.08 -3.81 -22.25
CA PHE A 67 -1.33 -3.44 -22.47
C PHE A 67 -2.26 -3.84 -21.33
N THR A 68 -1.79 -4.54 -20.30
CA THR A 68 -2.61 -4.89 -19.12
C THR A 68 -3.30 -3.67 -18.48
N PRO A 69 -2.62 -2.51 -18.29
CA PRO A 69 -3.29 -1.32 -17.77
C PRO A 69 -4.45 -0.85 -18.64
N LEU A 70 -4.34 -0.98 -19.97
CA LEU A 70 -5.39 -0.59 -20.91
C LEU A 70 -6.67 -1.41 -20.68
N PHE A 71 -6.54 -2.73 -20.49
CA PHE A 71 -7.70 -3.59 -20.24
C PHE A 71 -8.31 -3.37 -18.86
N SER A 72 -7.46 -3.32 -17.83
CA SER A 72 -7.89 -3.18 -16.44
C SER A 72 -8.58 -1.83 -16.19
N TYR A 73 -7.89 -0.72 -16.48
CA TYR A 73 -8.45 0.62 -16.30
C TYR A 73 -9.48 0.97 -17.37
N GLY A 74 -9.33 0.50 -18.61
CA GLY A 74 -10.32 0.70 -19.66
C GLY A 74 -11.69 0.11 -19.31
N SER A 75 -11.72 -1.05 -18.65
CA SER A 75 -12.98 -1.60 -18.13
C SER A 75 -13.65 -0.70 -17.07
N THR A 76 -12.84 0.02 -16.30
CA THR A 76 -13.29 0.98 -15.29
C THR A 76 -13.83 2.24 -15.96
N VAL A 77 -13.16 2.77 -16.99
CA VAL A 77 -13.63 3.90 -17.82
C VAL A 77 -15.02 3.59 -18.39
N ILE A 78 -15.15 2.46 -19.08
CA ILE A 78 -16.41 2.04 -19.71
C ILE A 78 -17.52 1.92 -18.66
N SER A 79 -17.19 1.47 -17.45
CA SER A 79 -18.19 1.38 -16.39
C SER A 79 -18.64 2.72 -15.87
N ILE A 80 -17.73 3.65 -15.61
CA ILE A 80 -18.09 4.97 -15.11
C ILE A 80 -18.97 5.67 -16.16
N GLU A 81 -18.63 5.52 -17.44
CA GLU A 81 -19.43 6.03 -18.54
C GLU A 81 -20.80 5.35 -18.63
N ARG A 82 -20.92 4.03 -18.46
CA ARG A 82 -22.24 3.37 -18.48
C ARG A 82 -23.10 3.70 -17.26
N CYS A 83 -22.48 3.87 -16.09
CA CYS A 83 -23.19 4.16 -14.85
C CYS A 83 -23.47 5.66 -14.66
N GLN A 84 -22.84 6.54 -15.46
CA GLN A 84 -22.88 8.00 -15.33
C GLN A 84 -22.52 8.49 -13.92
N THR A 85 -21.69 7.74 -13.20
CA THR A 85 -21.22 8.08 -11.85
C THR A 85 -19.85 7.45 -11.58
N ALA A 86 -18.96 8.22 -10.96
CA ALA A 86 -17.67 7.74 -10.47
C ALA A 86 -17.72 7.31 -8.98
N LEU A 87 -18.92 7.26 -8.39
CA LEU A 87 -19.11 6.85 -6.99
C LEU A 87 -18.61 5.41 -6.80
N GLY A 88 -17.65 5.21 -5.88
CA GLY A 88 -16.99 3.92 -5.62
C GLY A 88 -15.59 3.77 -6.21
N PHE A 89 -15.17 4.65 -7.11
CA PHE A 89 -13.81 4.68 -7.64
C PHE A 89 -13.03 5.86 -7.06
N SER A 90 -11.87 5.60 -6.47
CA SER A 90 -11.02 6.68 -5.97
C SER A 90 -10.24 7.36 -7.11
N ILE A 91 -10.48 8.66 -7.28
CA ILE A 91 -9.77 9.50 -8.26
C ILE A 91 -8.28 9.67 -7.88
N ASP A 92 -7.92 9.36 -6.64
CA ASP A 92 -6.52 9.37 -6.17
C ASP A 92 -5.70 8.24 -6.78
N ILE A 93 -6.33 7.12 -7.17
CA ILE A 93 -5.67 6.05 -7.94
C ILE A 93 -5.09 6.61 -9.25
N CYS A 94 -5.83 7.53 -9.90
CA CYS A 94 -5.33 8.19 -11.11
C CYS A 94 -4.10 9.04 -10.78
N ALA A 95 -4.12 9.77 -9.65
CA ALA A 95 -3.01 10.61 -9.20
C ALA A 95 -1.75 9.77 -8.97
N THR A 96 -1.85 8.73 -8.14
CA THR A 96 -0.72 7.89 -7.75
C THR A 96 -0.13 7.18 -8.97
N MET A 97 -0.97 6.63 -9.85
CA MET A 97 -0.49 5.98 -11.08
C MET A 97 0.15 6.95 -12.06
N LEU A 98 -0.39 8.16 -12.23
CA LEU A 98 0.22 9.18 -13.09
C LEU A 98 1.57 9.64 -12.53
N ILE A 99 1.63 9.97 -11.25
CA ILE A 99 2.86 10.41 -10.57
C ILE A 99 3.92 9.30 -10.64
N ALA A 100 3.57 8.07 -10.26
CA ALA A 100 4.50 6.95 -10.31
C ALA A 100 4.99 6.64 -11.73
N SER A 101 4.12 6.72 -12.74
CA SER A 101 4.51 6.47 -14.14
C SER A 101 5.40 7.57 -14.72
N VAL A 102 5.17 8.83 -14.36
CA VAL A 102 6.07 9.94 -14.71
C VAL A 102 7.44 9.77 -14.05
N LEU A 103 7.47 9.35 -12.78
CA LEU A 103 8.73 9.05 -12.09
C LEU A 103 9.48 7.88 -12.74
N ARG A 104 8.77 6.80 -13.15
CA ARG A 104 9.38 5.68 -13.88
C ARG A 104 9.96 6.10 -15.24
N ILE A 105 9.23 6.90 -16.01
CA ILE A 105 9.72 7.46 -17.28
C ILE A 105 10.95 8.34 -17.03
N SER A 106 10.95 9.15 -15.98
CA SER A 106 12.10 9.99 -15.61
C SER A 106 13.30 9.14 -15.20
N TYR A 107 13.09 8.11 -14.38
CA TYR A 107 14.13 7.16 -13.99
C TYR A 107 14.79 6.49 -15.20
N TYR A 108 14.01 6.13 -16.23
CA TYR A 108 14.54 5.55 -17.48
C TYR A 108 15.56 6.47 -18.17
N LEU A 109 15.40 7.79 -18.10
CA LEU A 109 16.33 8.77 -18.69
C LEU A 109 17.70 8.81 -17.99
N ILE A 110 17.76 8.33 -16.74
CA ILE A 110 18.99 8.23 -15.96
C ILE A 110 19.59 6.84 -16.17
N THR A 111 18.81 5.81 -15.85
CA THR A 111 19.22 4.40 -15.92
C THR A 111 18.19 3.64 -16.75
N PRO A 112 18.48 3.38 -18.04
CA PRO A 112 17.58 2.64 -18.92
C PRO A 112 17.33 1.22 -18.39
N TYR A 113 16.06 0.80 -18.41
CA TYR A 113 15.62 -0.55 -18.07
C TYR A 113 14.85 -1.19 -19.24
N GLU A 114 14.25 -2.36 -19.05
CA GLU A 114 13.50 -3.07 -20.10
C GLU A 114 12.46 -2.20 -20.82
N ILE A 115 12.51 -2.17 -22.15
CA ILE A 115 11.63 -1.35 -22.99
C ILE A 115 10.14 -1.70 -22.81
N THR A 116 9.84 -2.97 -22.50
CA THR A 116 8.48 -3.45 -22.21
C THR A 116 7.84 -2.70 -21.04
N LEU A 117 8.62 -2.42 -19.99
CA LEU A 117 8.16 -1.70 -18.79
C LEU A 117 8.04 -0.20 -19.07
N LEU A 118 8.88 0.36 -19.96
CA LEU A 118 8.74 1.75 -20.40
C LEU A 118 7.44 1.92 -21.20
N ARG A 119 7.18 1.02 -22.17
CA ARG A 119 5.93 1.01 -22.94
C ARG A 119 4.72 0.86 -22.02
N GLN A 120 4.81 0.01 -20.99
CA GLN A 120 3.77 -0.14 -19.97
C GLN A 120 3.50 1.18 -19.24
N SER A 121 4.54 1.92 -18.85
CA SER A 121 4.39 3.22 -18.16
C SER A 121 3.77 4.29 -19.07
N VAL A 122 4.11 4.30 -20.36
CA VAL A 122 3.49 5.21 -21.35
C VAL A 122 2.01 4.87 -21.55
N VAL A 123 1.68 3.59 -21.74
CA VAL A 123 0.28 3.12 -21.85
C VAL A 123 -0.50 3.44 -20.59
N MET A 124 0.11 3.24 -19.41
CA MET A 124 -0.47 3.61 -18.12
C MET A 124 -0.80 5.11 -18.07
N VAL A 125 0.13 6.00 -18.45
CA VAL A 125 -0.16 7.45 -18.49
C VAL A 125 -1.37 7.72 -19.38
N LEU A 126 -1.40 7.20 -20.61
CA LEU A 126 -2.48 7.47 -21.55
C LEU A 126 -3.85 7.04 -21.00
N ILE A 127 -3.98 5.80 -20.50
CA ILE A 127 -5.27 5.31 -19.98
C ILE A 127 -5.67 6.06 -18.69
N GLN A 128 -4.71 6.45 -17.86
CA GLN A 128 -5.00 7.20 -16.64
C GLN A 128 -5.44 8.64 -16.92
N LEU A 129 -4.95 9.29 -17.97
CA LEU A 129 -5.48 10.59 -18.41
C LEU A 129 -6.95 10.44 -18.84
N VAL A 130 -7.29 9.38 -19.60
CA VAL A 130 -8.67 9.12 -20.02
C VAL A 130 -9.57 8.81 -18.81
N LEU A 131 -9.10 7.99 -17.88
CA LEU A 131 -9.82 7.64 -16.66
C LEU A 131 -10.01 8.85 -15.74
N LEU A 132 -8.98 9.69 -15.59
CA LEU A 132 -9.07 10.94 -14.83
C LEU A 132 -10.13 11.86 -15.44
N ARG A 133 -10.09 12.09 -16.75
CA ARG A 133 -11.09 12.92 -17.44
C ARG A 133 -12.51 12.41 -17.23
N THR A 134 -12.71 11.09 -17.38
CA THR A 134 -14.03 10.46 -17.22
C THR A 134 -14.50 10.56 -15.77
N SER A 135 -13.61 10.33 -14.82
CA SER A 135 -13.94 10.36 -13.39
C SER A 135 -14.24 11.78 -12.90
N LEU A 136 -13.55 12.80 -13.41
CA LEU A 136 -13.84 14.21 -13.12
C LEU A 136 -15.22 14.61 -13.65
N ARG A 137 -15.57 14.18 -14.87
CA ARG A 137 -16.86 14.47 -15.49
C ARG A 137 -18.05 13.90 -14.71
N TYR A 138 -17.88 12.72 -14.10
CA TYR A 138 -18.91 11.99 -13.37
C TYR A 138 -18.69 12.00 -11.84
N ARG A 139 -17.93 12.97 -11.34
CA ARG A 139 -17.62 13.11 -9.91
C ARG A 139 -18.85 13.60 -9.14
N PRO A 140 -19.24 12.93 -8.04
CA PRO A 140 -20.28 13.42 -7.12
C PRO A 140 -19.91 14.75 -6.44
N GLU A 141 -20.90 15.58 -6.11
CA GLU A 141 -20.66 16.91 -5.54
C GLU A 141 -20.11 16.86 -4.10
N GLU A 142 -20.39 15.78 -3.38
CA GLU A 142 -19.95 15.56 -2.00
C GLU A 142 -18.41 15.46 -1.91
N TYR A 143 -17.75 15.08 -3.00
CA TYR A 143 -16.29 14.96 -3.05
C TYR A 143 -15.56 16.23 -3.51
N LYS A 144 -16.30 17.34 -3.74
CA LYS A 144 -15.69 18.65 -4.02
C LYS A 144 -15.23 19.28 -2.72
N TYR A 145 -14.06 19.91 -2.72
CA TYR A 145 -13.42 20.48 -1.52
C TYR A 145 -14.35 21.27 -0.59
N GLY A 146 -15.25 22.08 -1.14
CA GLY A 146 -16.17 22.92 -0.35
C GLY A 146 -17.16 22.15 0.54
N ASN A 147 -17.45 20.88 0.23
CA ASN A 147 -18.42 20.06 0.95
C ASN A 147 -17.76 19.05 1.91
N LEU A 148 -16.42 19.05 2.00
CA LEU A 148 -15.67 18.08 2.79
C LEU A 148 -15.56 18.46 4.26
N LYS A 149 -15.50 17.46 5.14
CA LYS A 149 -15.30 17.65 6.58
C LYS A 149 -13.88 18.17 6.85
N GLN A 150 -13.74 19.13 7.77
CA GLN A 150 -12.42 19.58 8.22
C GLN A 150 -11.80 18.54 9.16
N VAL A 151 -10.49 18.32 9.03
CA VAL A 151 -9.72 17.47 9.94
C VAL A 151 -9.02 18.36 10.95
N GLU A 152 -9.00 17.94 12.21
CA GLU A 152 -8.21 18.55 13.29
C GLU A 152 -6.75 18.77 12.88
N SER A 153 -6.17 19.88 13.33
CA SER A 153 -4.79 20.20 12.98
C SER A 153 -3.83 19.22 13.66
N LEU A 154 -2.80 18.77 12.95
CA LEU A 154 -1.75 17.93 13.55
C LEU A 154 -1.10 18.64 14.74
N ARG A 155 -0.97 19.97 14.65
CA ARG A 155 -0.45 20.78 15.75
C ARG A 155 -1.34 20.73 16.98
N GLU A 156 -2.66 20.76 16.80
CA GLU A 156 -3.62 20.68 17.90
C GLU A 156 -3.54 19.31 18.55
N LEU A 157 -3.56 18.23 17.76
CA LEU A 157 -3.47 16.86 18.25
C LEU A 157 -2.16 16.60 19.03
N VAL A 158 -1.03 17.08 18.50
CA VAL A 158 0.27 16.99 19.21
C VAL A 158 0.28 17.87 20.45
N TRP A 159 -0.39 19.03 20.42
CA TRP A 159 -0.49 19.92 21.56
C TRP A 159 -1.36 19.33 22.68
N GLU A 160 -2.46 18.66 22.34
CA GLU A 160 -3.32 17.94 23.29
C GLU A 160 -2.55 16.79 23.96
N ILE A 161 -1.85 15.97 23.17
CA ILE A 161 -0.96 14.92 23.70
C ILE A 161 0.12 15.54 24.59
N TRP A 162 0.69 16.69 24.19
CA TRP A 162 1.68 17.38 25.00
C TRP A 162 1.11 17.86 26.34
N GLN A 163 -0.10 18.41 26.33
CA GLN A 163 -0.80 18.88 27.53
C GLN A 163 -1.14 17.72 28.47
N GLU A 164 -1.56 16.57 27.95
CA GLU A 164 -1.83 15.38 28.75
C GLU A 164 -0.60 14.89 29.54
N PHE A 165 0.61 14.97 28.95
CA PHE A 165 1.82 14.45 29.58
C PHE A 165 2.49 15.44 30.54
N PHE A 166 2.30 16.73 30.32
CA PHE A 166 2.98 17.79 31.08
C PHE A 166 2.05 18.66 31.93
N ASP A 167 0.75 18.36 31.92
CA ASP A 167 -0.29 18.89 32.80
C ASP A 167 -0.09 20.37 33.14
N VAL A 168 -0.03 21.21 32.10
CA VAL A 168 0.12 22.67 32.27
C VAL A 168 -1.18 23.29 32.82
N THR A 169 -2.29 22.59 32.77
CA THR A 169 -3.56 22.96 33.39
C THR A 169 -3.87 22.02 34.55
N GLY A 170 -3.09 22.14 35.63
CA GLY A 170 -3.57 21.74 36.94
C GLY A 170 -4.73 22.66 37.33
N GLU A 171 -5.94 22.34 36.89
CA GLU A 171 -7.18 22.91 37.44
C GLU A 171 -8.35 21.96 37.14
N GLY A 172 -8.50 20.97 38.02
CA GLY A 172 -9.83 20.43 38.29
C GLY A 172 -10.75 21.61 38.64
N HIS A 173 -11.96 21.61 38.10
CA HIS A 173 -12.99 22.60 38.37
C HIS A 173 -13.18 22.86 39.87
N SER A 174 -12.49 23.86 40.42
CA SER A 174 -12.78 24.43 41.73
C SER A 174 -12.91 25.93 41.56
N HIS A 175 -14.16 26.39 41.60
CA HIS A 175 -14.47 27.79 41.87
C HIS A 175 -13.81 28.20 43.20
N GLY A 176 -12.78 29.03 43.13
CA GLY A 176 -12.13 29.56 44.32
C GLY A 176 -11.05 30.60 43.99
N HIS A 177 -11.31 31.82 44.42
CA HIS A 177 -10.50 33.04 44.32
C HIS A 177 -8.96 32.92 44.39
N ALA A 178 -8.33 33.75 43.54
CA ALA A 178 -7.15 34.59 43.78
C ALA A 178 -5.77 33.93 44.00
N HIS A 179 -4.82 34.16 43.09
CA HIS A 179 -3.75 35.16 43.23
C HIS A 179 -2.78 35.11 42.03
N GLY A 180 -2.36 36.28 41.56
CA GLY A 180 -1.36 36.40 40.49
C GLY A 180 0.01 35.90 40.94
N HIS A 181 0.48 34.83 40.31
CA HIS A 181 1.90 34.51 40.21
C HIS A 181 2.21 34.19 38.75
N LEU A 182 3.02 35.04 38.12
CA LEU A 182 3.55 34.82 36.78
C LEU A 182 4.55 33.66 36.83
N HIS A 183 4.03 32.43 36.76
CA HIS A 183 4.84 31.22 36.70
C HIS A 183 5.56 31.21 35.35
N LYS A 184 6.87 31.45 35.37
CA LYS A 184 7.72 31.35 34.19
C LYS A 184 7.69 29.89 33.73
N GLN A 185 6.96 29.62 32.66
CA GLN A 185 6.75 28.27 32.13
C GLN A 185 8.11 27.60 31.90
N PRO A 186 8.39 26.42 32.48
CA PRO A 186 9.66 25.74 32.26
C PRO A 186 9.82 25.42 30.77
N SER A 187 11.04 25.61 30.25
CA SER A 187 11.35 25.31 28.85
C SER A 187 11.02 23.84 28.54
N ALA A 188 10.38 23.56 27.39
CA ALA A 188 9.96 22.23 26.96
C ALA A 188 11.05 21.15 27.11
N PHE A 189 12.32 21.52 26.87
CA PHE A 189 13.47 20.63 27.01
C PHE A 189 13.74 20.19 28.47
N ALA A 190 13.48 21.07 29.45
CA ALA A 190 13.64 20.74 30.87
C ALA A 190 12.56 19.76 31.34
N LEU A 191 11.32 19.96 30.87
CA LEU A 191 10.21 19.03 31.10
C LEU A 191 10.46 17.67 30.46
N LEU A 192 10.96 17.65 29.22
CA LEU A 192 11.30 16.41 28.52
C LEU A 192 12.37 15.60 29.26
N ARG A 193 13.35 16.28 29.87
CA ARG A 193 14.46 15.66 30.60
C ARG A 193 14.04 15.05 31.93
N THR A 194 12.90 15.47 32.49
CA THR A 194 12.34 14.93 33.74
C THR A 194 11.43 13.72 33.54
N LEU A 195 11.11 13.36 32.30
CA LEU A 195 10.27 12.20 32.01
C LEU A 195 11.02 10.89 32.26
N SER A 196 10.39 9.97 32.98
CA SER A 196 10.82 8.57 33.05
C SER A 196 10.80 7.94 31.65
N PHE A 197 11.73 7.02 31.37
CA PHE A 197 11.87 6.34 30.07
C PHE A 197 10.54 5.73 29.58
N LYS A 198 9.73 5.17 30.47
CA LYS A 198 8.42 4.60 30.13
C LYS A 198 7.43 5.66 29.61
N ARG A 199 7.35 6.83 30.25
CA ARG A 199 6.46 7.92 29.83
C ARG A 199 6.97 8.58 28.55
N ALA A 200 8.30 8.73 28.39
CA ALA A 200 8.88 9.22 27.15
C ALA A 200 8.58 8.29 25.96
N ALA A 201 8.69 6.98 26.15
CA ALA A 201 8.32 6.00 25.13
C ALA A 201 6.83 6.08 24.76
N LEU A 202 5.94 6.23 25.75
CA LEU A 202 4.50 6.37 25.53
C LEU A 202 4.15 7.67 24.80
N LEU A 203 4.81 8.79 25.14
CA LEU A 203 4.67 10.06 24.43
C LEU A 203 5.07 9.91 22.96
N CYS A 204 6.23 9.31 22.70
CA CYS A 204 6.68 9.02 21.33
C CYS A 204 5.68 8.13 20.57
N TYR A 205 5.11 7.12 21.24
CA TYR A 205 4.08 6.26 20.66
C TYR A 205 2.81 7.04 20.29
N LYS A 206 2.26 7.86 21.19
CA LYS A 206 1.06 8.67 20.91
C LYS A 206 1.31 9.72 19.83
N ILE A 207 2.46 10.40 19.85
CA ILE A 207 2.85 11.33 18.76
C ILE A 207 2.98 10.58 17.43
N GLY A 208 3.60 9.40 17.44
CA GLY A 208 3.68 8.53 16.26
C GLY A 208 2.31 8.14 15.74
N LEU A 209 1.39 7.76 16.63
CA LEU A 209 0.01 7.39 16.31
C LEU A 209 -0.77 8.58 15.74
N ALA A 210 -0.61 9.78 16.30
CA ALA A 210 -1.18 11.03 15.77
C ALA A 210 -0.70 11.32 14.33
N PHE A 211 0.59 11.10 14.06
CA PHE A 211 1.14 11.21 12.70
C PHE A 211 0.54 10.16 11.76
N VAL A 212 0.47 8.90 12.17
CA VAL A 212 -0.13 7.81 11.39
C VAL A 212 -1.61 8.08 11.12
N TYR A 213 -2.37 8.50 12.12
CA TYR A 213 -3.77 8.89 12.00
C TYR A 213 -3.94 9.98 10.95
N LYS A 214 -3.15 11.07 11.03
CA LYS A 214 -3.22 12.16 10.06
C LYS A 214 -2.81 11.71 8.66
N PHE A 215 -1.80 10.84 8.56
CA PHE A 215 -1.34 10.27 7.30
C PHE A 215 -2.41 9.39 6.65
N LEU A 216 -3.11 8.55 7.41
CA LEU A 216 -4.21 7.73 6.88
C LEU A 216 -5.41 8.60 6.48
N LYS A 217 -5.75 9.61 7.28
CA LYS A 217 -6.82 10.58 6.96
C LYS A 217 -6.53 11.42 5.73
N PHE A 218 -5.27 11.61 5.36
CA PHE A 218 -4.91 12.27 4.10
C PHE A 218 -5.48 11.53 2.87
N PHE A 219 -5.53 10.19 2.91
CA PHE A 219 -6.06 9.38 1.81
C PHE A 219 -7.59 9.28 1.81
N ASP A 220 -8.25 9.71 2.88
CA ASP A 220 -9.70 9.68 2.98
C ASP A 220 -10.32 10.79 2.12
N PRO A 221 -11.17 10.45 1.12
CA PRO A 221 -11.77 11.44 0.24
C PRO A 221 -12.83 12.31 0.93
N GLY A 222 -13.35 11.91 2.09
CA GLY A 222 -14.39 12.67 2.84
C GLY A 222 -13.86 13.87 3.62
N TYR A 223 -12.55 14.02 3.71
CA TYR A 223 -11.88 15.02 4.53
C TYR A 223 -11.05 16.00 3.71
N GLN A 224 -10.96 17.24 4.17
CA GLN A 224 -10.15 18.28 3.53
C GLN A 224 -8.66 17.98 3.66
N ARG A 225 -7.98 17.90 2.51
CA ARG A 225 -6.52 17.74 2.47
C ARG A 225 -5.79 19.07 2.56
N VAL A 226 -4.53 18.98 2.96
CA VAL A 226 -3.60 20.10 2.90
C VAL A 226 -3.51 20.59 1.44
N TRP A 227 -3.64 21.91 1.24
CA TRP A 227 -3.64 22.56 -0.09
C TRP A 227 -4.74 22.10 -1.05
N ALA A 228 -5.82 21.49 -0.55
CA ALA A 228 -6.88 20.87 -1.37
C ALA A 228 -6.34 19.88 -2.41
N PHE A 229 -5.19 19.25 -2.11
CA PHE A 229 -4.47 18.42 -3.08
C PHE A 229 -5.37 17.34 -3.68
N TRP A 230 -5.51 17.37 -5.01
CA TRP A 230 -6.32 16.42 -5.78
C TRP A 230 -7.84 16.42 -5.44
N GLN A 231 -8.32 17.44 -4.73
CA GLN A 231 -9.73 17.63 -4.36
C GLN A 231 -10.33 18.93 -4.94
N TRP A 232 -9.63 19.55 -5.89
CA TRP A 232 -10.03 20.82 -6.49
C TRP A 232 -11.42 20.76 -7.16
N SER A 233 -12.11 21.89 -7.16
CA SER A 233 -13.43 22.04 -7.81
C SER A 233 -13.34 22.21 -9.32
N ASP A 234 -12.27 22.86 -9.81
CA ASP A 234 -12.04 23.08 -11.24
C ASP A 234 -11.11 22.01 -11.83
N ASP A 235 -11.62 21.31 -12.84
CA ASP A 235 -10.90 20.29 -13.62
C ASP A 235 -9.58 20.82 -14.17
N ARG A 236 -9.52 22.11 -14.58
CA ARG A 236 -8.29 22.68 -15.16
C ARG A 236 -7.12 22.65 -14.18
N THR A 237 -7.38 22.69 -12.88
CA THR A 237 -6.33 22.66 -11.85
C THR A 237 -5.62 21.31 -11.83
N PHE A 238 -6.34 20.20 -12.04
CA PHE A 238 -5.76 18.87 -12.15
C PHE A 238 -4.79 18.78 -13.33
N TRP A 239 -5.22 19.25 -14.51
CA TRP A 239 -4.40 19.22 -15.72
C TRP A 239 -3.20 20.15 -15.64
N ARG A 240 -3.37 21.33 -15.03
CA ARG A 240 -2.25 22.27 -14.79
C ARG A 240 -1.21 21.66 -13.85
N PHE A 241 -1.64 21.09 -12.72
CA PHE A 241 -0.74 20.42 -11.80
C PHE A 241 0.02 19.30 -12.51
N LEU A 242 -0.68 18.44 -13.26
CA LEU A 242 -0.06 17.33 -13.95
C LEU A 242 0.94 17.78 -15.02
N GLY A 243 0.57 18.78 -15.83
CA GLY A 243 1.46 19.35 -16.84
C GLY A 243 2.71 19.97 -16.25
N VAL A 244 2.57 20.74 -15.16
CA VAL A 244 3.71 21.34 -14.44
C VAL A 244 4.57 20.27 -13.80
N PHE A 245 3.99 19.30 -13.09
CA PHE A 245 4.70 18.21 -12.44
C PHE A 245 5.51 17.39 -13.46
N THR A 246 4.88 16.93 -14.54
CA THR A 246 5.55 16.15 -15.58
C THR A 246 6.64 16.95 -16.27
N SER A 247 6.38 18.22 -16.63
CA SER A 247 7.38 19.05 -17.30
C SER A 247 8.57 19.35 -16.39
N LEU A 248 8.32 19.73 -15.13
CA LEU A 248 9.37 20.01 -14.15
C LEU A 248 10.21 18.76 -13.88
N GLN A 249 9.56 17.62 -13.67
CA GLN A 249 10.25 16.36 -13.37
C GLN A 249 11.13 15.91 -14.54
N LEU A 250 10.60 15.91 -15.77
CA LEU A 250 11.36 15.52 -16.95
C LEU A 250 12.47 16.52 -17.27
N LEU A 251 12.23 17.82 -17.12
CA LEU A 251 13.24 18.86 -17.33
C LEU A 251 14.38 18.74 -16.32
N LEU A 252 14.06 18.58 -15.03
CA LEU A 252 15.06 18.41 -13.97
C LEU A 252 15.93 17.19 -14.25
N THR A 253 15.31 16.06 -14.58
CA THR A 253 16.04 14.84 -14.91
C THR A 253 16.89 14.99 -16.18
N PHE A 254 16.36 15.63 -17.22
CA PHE A 254 17.12 15.88 -18.45
C PHE A 254 18.32 16.81 -18.20
N LEU A 255 18.14 17.89 -17.44
CA LEU A 255 19.21 18.82 -17.07
C LEU A 255 20.34 18.08 -16.34
N ILE A 256 20.00 17.30 -15.31
CA ILE A 256 21.00 16.61 -14.49
C ILE A 256 21.68 15.47 -15.26
N SER A 257 20.91 14.66 -16.00
CA SER A 257 21.42 13.48 -16.71
C SER A 257 22.19 13.81 -17.99
N LYS A 258 21.80 14.87 -18.72
CA LYS A 258 22.34 15.16 -20.06
C LYS A 258 23.09 16.48 -20.19
N VAL A 259 22.75 17.48 -19.38
CA VAL A 259 23.37 18.82 -19.50
C VAL A 259 24.52 18.97 -18.51
N LEU A 260 24.35 18.50 -17.27
CA LEU A 260 25.32 18.72 -16.20
C LEU A 260 26.48 17.72 -16.18
N ASP A 261 26.33 16.58 -16.89
CA ASP A 261 27.28 15.46 -16.97
C ASP A 261 27.85 14.98 -15.61
N TRP A 262 27.07 15.18 -14.54
CA TRP A 262 27.48 14.84 -13.19
C TRP A 262 26.93 13.47 -12.78
N GLU A 263 27.71 12.43 -13.08
CA GLU A 263 27.29 11.03 -12.91
C GLU A 263 26.81 10.71 -11.48
N GLU A 264 27.54 11.15 -10.46
CA GLU A 264 27.18 10.91 -9.04
C GLU A 264 25.82 11.54 -8.67
N LEU A 265 25.57 12.78 -9.12
CA LEU A 265 24.31 13.47 -8.87
C LEU A 265 23.15 12.79 -9.63
N ALA A 266 23.40 12.36 -10.87
CA ALA A 266 22.42 11.65 -11.68
C ALA A 266 22.05 10.29 -11.04
N GLN A 267 23.02 9.52 -10.55
CA GLN A 267 22.75 8.24 -9.88
C GLN A 267 22.03 8.44 -8.53
N TRP A 268 22.43 9.43 -7.73
CA TRP A 268 21.71 9.77 -6.50
C TRP A 268 20.25 10.15 -6.78
N LEU A 269 20.03 11.02 -7.77
CA LEU A 269 18.69 11.41 -8.22
C LEU A 269 17.89 10.19 -8.71
N GLY A 270 18.52 9.31 -9.48
CA GLY A 270 17.91 8.06 -9.95
C GLY A 270 17.45 7.18 -8.80
N SER A 271 18.30 6.98 -7.79
CA SER A 271 17.93 6.24 -6.57
C SER A 271 16.75 6.88 -5.85
N VAL A 272 16.73 8.22 -5.74
CA VAL A 272 15.64 8.95 -5.09
C VAL A 272 14.33 8.82 -5.87
N ILE A 273 14.36 9.05 -7.20
CA ILE A 273 13.18 8.95 -8.08
C ILE A 273 12.63 7.52 -8.08
N GLY A 274 13.50 6.52 -8.20
CA GLY A 274 13.09 5.11 -8.18
C GLY A 274 12.47 4.72 -6.84
N SER A 275 13.10 5.08 -5.72
CA SER A 275 12.54 4.80 -4.38
C SER A 275 11.21 5.53 -4.15
N LEU A 276 11.12 6.80 -4.56
CA LEU A 276 9.89 7.59 -4.43
C LEU A 276 8.77 7.03 -5.31
N GLY A 277 9.09 6.60 -6.54
CA GLY A 277 8.12 5.98 -7.44
C GLY A 277 7.51 4.71 -6.85
N LEU A 278 8.34 3.85 -6.24
CA LEU A 278 7.88 2.65 -5.54
C LEU A 278 7.06 2.97 -4.30
N LEU A 279 7.46 3.98 -3.53
CA LEU A 279 6.71 4.43 -2.37
C LEU A 279 5.31 4.91 -2.79
N VAL A 280 5.22 5.80 -3.78
CA VAL A 280 3.94 6.32 -4.30
C VAL A 280 3.05 5.19 -4.84
N GLU A 281 3.64 4.23 -5.56
CA GLU A 281 2.92 3.07 -6.08
C GLU A 281 2.40 2.18 -4.93
N SER A 282 3.21 1.95 -3.90
CA SER A 282 2.83 1.12 -2.75
C SER A 282 1.68 1.70 -1.91
N LEU A 283 1.44 3.01 -2.01
CA LEU A 283 0.37 3.73 -1.32
C LEU A 283 -0.95 3.78 -2.11
N LEU A 284 -0.95 3.34 -3.36
CA LEU A 284 -2.14 3.33 -4.24
C LEU A 284 -3.38 2.68 -3.62
N PRO A 285 -3.27 1.57 -2.86
CA PRO A 285 -4.45 0.92 -2.28
C PRO A 285 -5.15 1.75 -1.20
N LEU A 286 -4.44 2.61 -0.47
CA LEU A 286 -4.96 3.36 0.68
C LEU A 286 -6.20 4.22 0.35
N PRO A 287 -6.20 5.07 -0.70
CA PRO A 287 -7.39 5.83 -1.07
C PRO A 287 -8.61 4.95 -1.38
N GLN A 288 -8.38 3.76 -1.96
CA GLN A 288 -9.47 2.84 -2.31
C GLN A 288 -10.02 2.13 -1.08
N ILE A 289 -9.17 1.83 -0.10
CA ILE A 289 -9.60 1.33 1.22
C ILE A 289 -10.50 2.36 1.90
N ALA A 290 -10.11 3.64 1.88
CA ALA A 290 -10.86 4.69 2.52
C ALA A 290 -12.24 4.88 1.85
N ILE A 291 -12.31 4.93 0.52
CA ILE A 291 -13.60 5.12 -0.17
C ILE A 291 -14.55 3.94 0.04
N LEU A 292 -14.07 2.69 0.05
CA LEU A 292 -14.89 1.51 0.33
C LEU A 292 -15.41 1.51 1.77
N TYR A 293 -14.58 1.96 2.71
CA TYR A 293 -14.99 2.11 4.11
C TYR A 293 -16.05 3.19 4.29
N THR A 294 -15.92 4.34 3.62
CA THR A 294 -16.89 5.44 3.71
C THR A 294 -18.22 5.10 3.01
N LEU A 295 -18.17 4.44 1.86
CA LEU A 295 -19.38 4.10 1.10
C LEU A 295 -20.13 2.87 1.65
N LYS A 296 -19.47 2.02 2.46
CA LYS A 296 -19.99 0.72 2.93
C LYS A 296 -20.58 -0.15 1.80
N SER A 297 -20.03 0.02 0.60
CA SER A 297 -20.55 -0.58 -0.63
C SER A 297 -19.41 -0.76 -1.63
N VAL A 298 -19.51 -1.82 -2.44
CA VAL A 298 -18.60 -2.08 -3.56
C VAL A 298 -19.14 -1.57 -4.89
N GLN A 299 -20.29 -0.89 -4.89
CA GLN A 299 -20.88 -0.34 -6.10
C GLN A 299 -19.92 0.68 -6.72
N GLY A 300 -19.62 0.50 -8.02
CA GLY A 300 -18.67 1.34 -8.75
C GLY A 300 -17.21 0.86 -8.74
N PHE A 301 -16.82 0.01 -7.78
CA PHE A 301 -15.49 -0.60 -7.78
C PHE A 301 -15.46 -1.90 -8.62
N LYS A 302 -14.46 -2.03 -9.50
CA LYS A 302 -14.36 -3.16 -10.44
C LYS A 302 -13.53 -4.30 -9.90
N LEU A 303 -14.13 -5.50 -9.89
CA LEU A 303 -13.43 -6.72 -9.53
C LEU A 303 -12.23 -7.02 -10.43
N ILE A 304 -12.35 -6.77 -11.74
CA ILE A 304 -11.25 -6.98 -12.68
C ILE A 304 -10.04 -6.09 -12.38
N LEU A 305 -10.28 -4.88 -11.88
CA LEU A 305 -9.24 -3.96 -11.45
C LEU A 305 -8.48 -4.53 -10.23
N LEU A 306 -9.22 -4.98 -9.22
CA LEU A 306 -8.66 -5.62 -8.02
C LEU A 306 -7.85 -6.89 -8.37
N VAL A 307 -8.41 -7.77 -9.21
CA VAL A 307 -7.71 -9.00 -9.63
C VAL A 307 -6.44 -8.67 -10.41
N SER A 308 -6.48 -7.63 -11.26
CA SER A 308 -5.31 -7.17 -12.00
C SER A 308 -4.20 -6.64 -11.08
N TRP A 309 -4.54 -5.96 -9.98
CA TRP A 309 -3.54 -5.50 -9.00
C TRP A 309 -2.89 -6.67 -8.28
N LEU A 310 -3.68 -7.60 -7.72
CA LEU A 310 -3.17 -8.80 -7.05
C LEU A 310 -2.29 -9.65 -7.97
N CYS A 311 -2.69 -9.81 -9.23
CA CYS A 311 -1.90 -10.52 -10.23
C CYS A 311 -0.58 -9.79 -10.52
N GLY A 312 -0.63 -8.47 -10.72
CA GLY A 312 0.56 -7.64 -10.95
C GLY A 312 1.55 -7.68 -9.78
N ASP A 313 1.06 -7.59 -8.55
CA ASP A 313 1.89 -7.64 -7.36
C ASP A 313 2.48 -9.03 -7.11
N THR A 314 1.74 -10.10 -7.43
CA THR A 314 2.27 -11.46 -7.39
C THR A 314 3.43 -11.59 -8.37
N LEU A 315 3.25 -11.15 -9.62
CA LEU A 315 4.30 -11.20 -10.64
C LEU A 315 5.51 -10.34 -10.25
N LYS A 316 5.27 -9.15 -9.67
CA LYS A 316 6.33 -8.26 -9.18
C LYS A 316 7.14 -8.93 -8.07
N ILE A 317 6.49 -9.50 -7.06
CA ILE A 317 7.18 -10.20 -5.96
C ILE A 317 7.93 -11.42 -6.48
N THR A 318 7.33 -12.24 -7.36
CA THR A 318 8.01 -13.38 -7.98
C THR A 318 9.27 -12.95 -8.74
N TYR A 319 9.18 -11.87 -9.51
CA TYR A 319 10.35 -11.31 -10.21
C TYR A 319 11.43 -10.84 -9.23
N LEU A 320 11.06 -10.12 -8.17
CA LEU A 320 12.02 -9.63 -7.17
C LEU A 320 12.69 -10.78 -6.40
N VAL A 321 11.95 -11.83 -6.04
CA VAL A 321 12.45 -12.97 -5.25
C VAL A 321 13.32 -13.91 -6.08
N PHE A 322 12.89 -14.26 -7.30
CA PHE A 322 13.54 -15.31 -8.10
C PHE A 322 14.35 -14.78 -9.29
N GLY A 323 13.97 -13.63 -9.84
CA GLY A 323 14.55 -13.10 -11.07
C GLY A 323 15.75 -12.20 -10.85
N ALA A 324 15.85 -11.54 -9.69
CA ALA A 324 16.76 -10.44 -9.51
C ALA A 324 17.95 -10.74 -8.59
N LYS A 325 19.12 -10.26 -8.99
CA LYS A 325 20.38 -10.38 -8.23
C LYS A 325 20.75 -9.00 -7.68
N ASN A 326 21.12 -8.91 -6.40
CA ASN A 326 21.56 -7.66 -5.73
C ASN A 326 20.50 -6.53 -5.69
N ILE A 327 19.25 -6.84 -5.33
CA ILE A 327 18.21 -5.83 -5.12
C ILE A 327 18.24 -5.28 -3.68
N SER A 328 17.97 -3.99 -3.53
CA SER A 328 17.79 -3.35 -2.22
C SER A 328 16.55 -3.88 -1.49
N VAL A 329 16.68 -4.11 -0.18
CA VAL A 329 15.60 -4.58 0.71
C VAL A 329 14.35 -3.67 0.62
N LEU A 330 14.52 -2.39 0.30
CA LEU A 330 13.41 -1.44 0.12
C LEU A 330 12.39 -1.88 -0.95
N PHE A 331 12.84 -2.50 -2.04
CA PHE A 331 11.95 -2.97 -3.10
C PHE A 331 11.04 -4.09 -2.62
N PHE A 332 11.58 -5.01 -1.81
CA PHE A 332 10.79 -6.07 -1.18
C PHE A 332 9.80 -5.49 -0.18
N LEU A 333 10.26 -4.57 0.68
CA LEU A 333 9.41 -3.94 1.69
C LEU A 333 8.19 -3.26 1.04
N PHE A 334 8.40 -2.44 0.00
CA PHE A 334 7.29 -1.78 -0.70
C PHE A 334 6.39 -2.75 -1.45
N ALA A 335 6.93 -3.80 -2.08
CA ALA A 335 6.12 -4.79 -2.79
C ALA A 335 5.24 -5.61 -1.84
N PHE A 336 5.78 -6.06 -0.70
CA PHE A 336 5.00 -6.77 0.31
C PHE A 336 3.99 -5.86 1.00
N PHE A 337 4.37 -4.60 1.27
CA PHE A 337 3.44 -3.61 1.81
C PHE A 337 2.25 -3.38 0.87
N GLN A 338 2.51 -3.14 -0.43
CA GLN A 338 1.46 -2.97 -1.43
C GLN A 338 0.54 -4.20 -1.51
N MET A 339 1.12 -5.41 -1.60
CA MET A 339 0.37 -6.67 -1.62
C MET A 339 -0.50 -6.84 -0.36
N SER A 340 -0.01 -6.44 0.82
CA SER A 340 -0.79 -6.54 2.06
C SER A 340 -2.03 -5.63 2.04
N LEU A 341 -1.92 -4.43 1.46
CA LEU A 341 -3.04 -3.52 1.32
C LEU A 341 -4.04 -4.00 0.26
N ASP A 342 -3.57 -4.60 -0.84
CA ASP A 342 -4.44 -5.19 -1.85
C ASP A 342 -5.24 -6.38 -1.30
N PHE A 343 -4.62 -7.22 -0.46
CA PHE A 343 -5.37 -8.25 0.27
C PHE A 343 -6.42 -7.66 1.21
N TYR A 344 -6.10 -6.53 1.87
CA TYR A 344 -7.07 -5.84 2.71
C TYR A 344 -8.26 -5.32 1.88
N ILE A 345 -8.02 -4.73 0.69
CA ILE A 345 -9.10 -4.35 -0.25
C ILE A 345 -9.91 -5.58 -0.66
N ALA A 346 -9.26 -6.71 -0.95
CA ALA A 346 -9.96 -7.93 -1.32
C ALA A 346 -10.87 -8.44 -0.20
N GLY A 347 -10.40 -8.40 1.05
CA GLY A 347 -11.20 -8.69 2.24
C GLY A 347 -12.39 -7.73 2.38
N GLN A 348 -12.16 -6.42 2.28
CA GLN A 348 -13.23 -5.42 2.32
C GLN A 348 -14.24 -5.63 1.20
N TYR A 349 -13.78 -5.94 -0.01
CA TYR A 349 -14.64 -6.19 -1.16
C TYR A 349 -15.57 -7.39 -0.91
N ILE A 350 -15.03 -8.50 -0.39
CA ILE A 350 -15.82 -9.70 -0.05
C ILE A 350 -16.83 -9.37 1.07
N TYR A 351 -16.37 -8.65 2.11
CA TYR A 351 -17.20 -8.25 3.25
C TYR A 351 -18.41 -7.39 2.82
N TYR A 352 -18.17 -6.29 2.12
CA TYR A 352 -19.23 -5.37 1.69
C TYR A 352 -20.12 -5.94 0.59
N LYS A 353 -19.61 -6.88 -0.22
CA LYS A 353 -20.41 -7.53 -1.27
C LYS A 353 -21.34 -8.61 -0.75
N PHE A 354 -20.88 -9.46 0.19
CA PHE A 354 -21.60 -10.68 0.56
C PHE A 354 -22.14 -10.69 2.00
N TYR A 355 -21.46 -10.04 2.94
CA TYR A 355 -21.78 -10.10 4.37
C TYR A 355 -22.58 -8.88 4.83
N TYR A 356 -22.16 -7.67 4.46
CA TYR A 356 -22.80 -6.42 4.89
C TYR A 356 -24.30 -6.32 4.51
N PRO A 357 -24.73 -6.66 3.28
CA PRO A 357 -26.15 -6.60 2.92
C PRO A 357 -27.01 -7.59 3.72
N LYS A 358 -26.45 -8.75 4.09
CA LYS A 358 -27.15 -9.75 4.91
C LYS A 358 -27.33 -9.25 6.34
N LEU A 359 -26.30 -8.65 6.92
CA LEU A 359 -26.34 -8.05 8.26
C LEU A 359 -27.35 -6.90 8.32
N ARG A 360 -27.30 -5.98 7.34
CA ARG A 360 -28.25 -4.85 7.25
C ARG A 360 -29.72 -5.29 7.13
N ASN A 361 -29.95 -6.44 6.50
CA ASN A 361 -31.31 -6.96 6.31
C ASN A 361 -31.79 -7.83 7.50
N GLN A 362 -30.89 -8.34 8.35
CA GLN A 362 -31.23 -9.26 9.46
C GLN A 362 -31.40 -8.57 10.82
N GLY A 363 -30.89 -7.35 11.00
CA GLY A 363 -31.16 -6.53 12.17
C GLY A 363 -31.30 -5.09 11.74
N GLY A 364 -32.10 -4.29 12.46
CA GLY A 364 -32.22 -2.84 12.28
C GLY A 364 -30.93 -2.06 12.60
N PHE A 365 -29.78 -2.57 12.16
CA PHE A 365 -28.44 -2.00 12.21
C PHE A 365 -28.46 -0.71 11.39
N ARG A 366 -28.38 0.43 12.07
CA ARG A 366 -28.33 1.74 11.42
C ARG A 366 -26.88 2.01 11.06
N ASP A 367 -26.63 2.61 9.90
CA ASP A 367 -25.27 2.91 9.42
C ASP A 367 -24.41 3.73 10.42
N ALA A 368 -25.06 4.37 11.41
CA ALA A 368 -24.43 5.11 12.51
C ALA A 368 -23.58 4.23 13.45
N ASP A 369 -23.92 2.94 13.62
CA ASP A 369 -23.24 2.09 14.61
C ASP A 369 -21.84 1.62 14.16
N ILE A 370 -21.49 1.80 12.87
CA ILE A 370 -20.24 1.30 12.27
C ILE A 370 -19.23 2.43 11.97
N GLU A 371 -19.68 3.67 11.76
CA GLU A 371 -18.79 4.83 11.57
C GLU A 371 -17.96 5.12 12.84
N ILE A 372 -18.50 4.73 14.00
CA ILE A 372 -17.91 4.89 15.34
C ILE A 372 -16.71 3.94 15.56
N GLU A 373 -16.68 2.75 14.96
CA GLU A 373 -15.84 1.67 15.53
C GLU A 373 -14.34 1.70 15.19
N LEU A 374 -13.83 2.43 14.18
CA LEU A 374 -12.38 2.40 13.86
C LEU A 374 -11.69 3.76 13.96
N THR A 375 -12.41 4.84 13.63
CA THR A 375 -11.86 6.19 13.78
C THR A 375 -11.90 6.62 15.25
N ASP A 376 -12.95 6.25 15.99
CA ASP A 376 -13.00 6.50 17.42
C ASP A 376 -12.05 5.58 18.17
N ILE A 377 -11.83 4.31 17.80
CA ILE A 377 -10.81 3.47 18.50
C ILE A 377 -9.41 4.09 18.44
N VAL A 378 -8.94 4.54 17.26
CA VAL A 378 -7.59 5.13 17.17
C VAL A 378 -7.53 6.47 17.89
N ARG A 379 -8.59 7.29 17.77
CA ARG A 379 -8.68 8.58 18.48
C ARG A 379 -8.79 8.40 19.98
N ASP A 380 -9.58 7.43 20.42
CA ASP A 380 -9.75 7.01 21.81
C ASP A 380 -8.44 6.48 22.34
N GLN A 381 -7.65 5.70 21.58
CA GLN A 381 -6.30 5.31 22.00
C GLN A 381 -5.33 6.50 22.09
N ILE A 382 -5.48 7.52 21.24
CA ILE A 382 -4.72 8.78 21.36
C ILE A 382 -5.15 9.53 22.62
N MET A 383 -6.46 9.61 22.88
CA MET A 383 -7.09 10.35 23.97
C MET A 383 -7.19 9.57 25.28
N GLU A 384 -6.81 8.29 25.29
CA GLU A 384 -6.95 7.43 26.48
C GLU A 384 -6.04 7.98 27.56
N PRO A 385 -6.59 8.43 28.71
CA PRO A 385 -5.79 9.08 29.73
C PRO A 385 -4.73 8.10 30.22
N VAL A 386 -3.50 8.57 30.40
CA VAL A 386 -2.43 7.77 31.04
C VAL A 386 -2.88 7.39 32.45
N GLN A 387 -3.52 6.22 32.61
CA GLN A 387 -3.87 5.70 33.92
C GLN A 387 -2.58 5.49 34.72
N SER A 388 -2.52 6.09 35.89
CA SER A 388 -1.50 5.87 36.91
C SER A 388 -1.51 4.40 37.34
N GLN A 389 -0.82 3.53 36.62
CA GLN A 389 -0.42 2.21 37.13
C GLN A 389 0.65 2.39 38.20
N GLU A 390 0.26 2.92 39.36
CA GLU A 390 1.05 2.90 40.58
C GLU A 390 0.05 2.95 41.76
N GLY A 391 -0.35 1.78 42.25
CA GLY A 391 -1.19 1.70 43.44
C GLY A 391 -2.03 0.44 43.67
N SER A 392 -1.44 -0.76 43.65
CA SER A 392 -1.93 -1.87 44.49
C SER A 392 -0.86 -2.95 44.62
N VAL A 393 0.17 -2.69 45.42
CA VAL A 393 0.98 -3.76 46.00
C VAL A 393 0.10 -4.45 47.04
N ASP A 394 -0.04 -5.76 46.90
CA ASP A 394 -0.77 -6.67 47.78
C ASP A 394 -0.53 -6.38 49.27
N MET A 395 -1.56 -5.90 49.98
CA MET A 395 -1.68 -6.16 51.41
C MET A 395 -2.43 -7.48 51.58
N ALA A 396 -1.66 -8.54 51.84
CA ALA A 396 -2.19 -9.82 52.27
C ALA A 396 -3.06 -9.66 53.54
N PRO A 397 -4.26 -10.23 53.61
CA PRO A 397 -5.01 -10.27 54.86
C PRO A 397 -4.37 -11.31 55.80
N VAL A 398 -3.97 -10.82 56.97
CA VAL A 398 -3.52 -11.61 58.11
C VAL A 398 -4.61 -12.62 58.49
N ARG A 399 -4.22 -13.89 58.49
CA ARG A 399 -5.03 -15.05 58.85
C ARG A 399 -5.11 -15.13 60.38
N SER A 400 -6.22 -14.69 60.98
CA SER A 400 -6.54 -15.00 62.38
C SER A 400 -7.48 -16.21 62.45
N THR A 401 -6.95 -17.29 63.00
CA THR A 401 -7.61 -18.53 63.40
C THR A 401 -8.71 -18.31 64.44
N HIS A 402 -9.85 -19.01 64.35
CA HIS A 402 -10.47 -19.74 65.48
C HIS A 402 -11.70 -20.59 65.05
N SER A 403 -11.50 -21.91 65.09
CA SER A 403 -12.32 -23.00 65.66
C SER A 403 -13.87 -22.92 65.72
N ALA A 404 -14.50 -23.84 64.97
CA ALA A 404 -15.55 -24.83 65.31
C ALA A 404 -16.64 -24.55 66.37
N GLY A 405 -17.90 -24.86 66.01
CA GLY A 405 -18.99 -25.08 66.99
C GLY A 405 -20.41 -25.25 66.42
N HIS A 406 -20.78 -26.51 66.09
CA HIS A 406 -22.06 -27.20 66.36
C HIS A 406 -23.46 -26.58 66.07
N ASN A 407 -24.20 -27.36 65.25
CA ASN A 407 -25.55 -27.94 65.45
C ASN A 407 -26.90 -27.20 65.21
N SER A 408 -27.64 -27.80 64.26
CA SER A 408 -29.03 -28.31 64.35
C SER A 408 -30.22 -27.35 64.13
N ALA A 409 -31.00 -27.54 63.05
CA ALA A 409 -32.18 -28.44 63.05
C ALA A 409 -33.20 -28.13 61.92
N ARG A 410 -33.71 -29.23 61.33
CA ARG A 410 -35.10 -29.51 60.89
C ARG A 410 -35.65 -29.06 59.52
N ALA A 411 -35.93 -30.11 58.73
CA ALA A 411 -37.22 -30.51 58.14
C ALA A 411 -37.63 -30.00 56.74
N SER A 412 -37.54 -30.93 55.78
CA SER A 412 -38.31 -31.05 54.53
C SER A 412 -39.67 -31.78 54.80
N PRO A 413 -40.55 -32.10 53.81
CA PRO A 413 -40.90 -31.54 52.47
C PRO A 413 -42.46 -31.55 52.30
N PRO A 414 -43.17 -31.86 51.16
CA PRO A 414 -42.86 -31.95 49.71
C PRO A 414 -43.97 -31.42 48.71
N VAL A 415 -43.71 -31.57 47.39
CA VAL A 415 -44.61 -31.73 46.20
C VAL A 415 -45.46 -30.54 45.67
N MET A 416 -45.23 -30.10 44.42
CA MET A 416 -46.14 -30.35 43.28
C MET A 416 -45.60 -29.84 41.93
N THR A 417 -45.46 -30.79 41.01
CA THR A 417 -45.36 -30.66 39.55
C THR A 417 -46.72 -30.29 38.98
N VAL A 418 -46.82 -29.26 38.13
CA VAL A 418 -47.84 -29.17 37.08
C VAL A 418 -47.24 -28.49 35.84
N ALA A 419 -47.47 -29.13 34.70
CA ALA A 419 -47.14 -28.70 33.36
C ALA A 419 -48.35 -28.02 32.66
N GLN A 420 -48.06 -27.39 31.52
CA GLN A 420 -48.92 -27.14 30.35
C GLN A 420 -49.60 -25.76 30.15
N SER A 421 -49.41 -25.32 28.90
CA SER A 421 -50.26 -24.50 28.01
C SER A 421 -50.48 -23.02 28.32
N LEU A 422 -49.83 -22.13 27.55
CA LEU A 422 -50.36 -21.60 26.28
C LEU A 422 -49.22 -20.98 25.44
#